data_AF-A0A836Q5X2-F1
#
_entry.id   AF-A0A836Q5X2-F1
#
_cell.length_a   1.000
_cell.length_b   1.000
_cell.length_c   1.000
_cell.angle_alpha   90.00
_cell.angle_beta   90.00
_cell.angle_gamma   90.00
#
_symmetry.space_group_name_H-M   'P 1'
#
loop_
_entity.id
_entity.type
_entity.pdbx_description
1 polymer ?
#
loop_
_entity_poly.entity_id
_entity_poly.type
_entity_poly.pdbx_seq_one_letter_code
_entity_poly.pdbx_strand_id
1 'polypeptide(L)'
;MTPKKVEKNDGPSLPLNAMFIMAALGFVIVGASFEVIKYYPLPASVDPYFDWVTGGCWGLVVGAVAGLVLGYLTDDKYFEQK
;
A
#
# COMPACT_ATOMS: atom_id res chain seq x y z
N MET A 1 -39.50 15.78 -7.05
CA MET A 1 -38.14 15.24 -7.24
C MET A 1 -38.00 14.03 -6.35
N THR A 2 -38.11 12.83 -6.92
CA THR A 2 -37.84 11.58 -6.20
C THR A 2 -36.33 11.47 -5.97
N PRO A 3 -35.86 11.13 -4.75
CA PRO A 3 -34.44 10.94 -4.51
C PRO A 3 -33.94 9.78 -5.38
N LYS A 4 -32.93 10.05 -6.22
CA LYS A 4 -32.22 9.02 -6.98
C LYS A 4 -31.60 8.05 -5.96
N LYS A 5 -32.03 6.79 -6.00
CA LYS A 5 -31.34 5.69 -5.30
C LYS A 5 -29.89 5.69 -5.79
N VAL A 6 -28.96 6.06 -4.92
CA VAL A 6 -27.53 5.88 -5.19
C VAL A 6 -27.32 4.38 -5.25
N GLU A 7 -27.02 3.88 -6.44
CA GLU A 7 -26.74 2.47 -6.66
C GLU A 7 -25.47 2.13 -5.88
N LYS A 8 -25.62 1.36 -4.80
CA LYS A 8 -24.52 0.94 -3.95
C LYS A 8 -23.71 -0.04 -4.79
N ASN A 9 -22.64 0.44 -5.42
CA ASN A 9 -21.73 -0.43 -6.16
C ASN A 9 -21.20 -1.49 -5.18
N ASP A 10 -21.66 -2.73 -5.34
CA ASP A 10 -21.19 -3.95 -4.66
C ASP A 10 -19.81 -4.39 -5.21
N GLY A 11 -18.97 -3.42 -5.59
CA GLY A 11 -17.56 -3.66 -5.87
C GLY A 11 -16.81 -4.05 -4.60
N PRO A 12 -15.62 -4.66 -4.72
CA PRO A 12 -14.76 -4.94 -3.58
C PRO A 12 -14.61 -3.71 -2.69
N SER A 13 -14.65 -3.92 -1.37
CA SER A 13 -14.66 -2.83 -0.40
C SER A 13 -13.51 -1.86 -0.67
N LEU A 14 -13.75 -0.55 -0.52
CA LEU A 14 -12.74 0.48 -0.75
C LEU A 14 -11.43 0.23 0.03
N PRO A 15 -11.46 -0.32 1.27
CA PRO A 15 -10.28 -0.82 1.97
C PRO A 15 -9.50 -1.91 1.23
N LEU A 16 -10.19 -2.84 0.57
CA LEU A 16 -9.54 -3.94 -0.14
C LEU A 16 -8.85 -3.47 -1.42
N ASN A 17 -9.47 -2.53 -2.16
CA ASN A 17 -8.82 -1.93 -3.32
C ASN A 17 -7.61 -1.07 -2.91
N ALA A 18 -7.75 -0.27 -1.84
CA ALA A 18 -6.66 0.52 -1.30
C ALA A 18 -5.50 -0.35 -0.81
N MET A 19 -5.79 -1.51 -0.20
CA MET A 19 -4.78 -2.50 0.19
C MET A 19 -3.92 -2.92 -1.00
N PHE A 20 -4.53 -3.37 -2.10
CA PHE A 20 -3.77 -3.86 -3.25
C PHE A 20 -2.96 -2.76 -3.95
N ILE A 21 -3.53 -1.55 -4.08
CA ILE A 21 -2.84 -0.41 -4.68
C ILE A 21 -1.63 0.00 -3.85
N MET A 22 -1.81 0.16 -2.53
CA MET A 22 -0.74 0.56 -1.64
C MET A 22 0.29 -0.54 -1.44
N ALA A 23 -0.09 -1.81 -1.51
CA ALA A 23 0.85 -2.94 -1.53
C ALA A 23 1.77 -2.87 -2.75
N ALA A 24 1.21 -2.68 -3.96
CA ALA A 24 2.00 -2.56 -5.18
C ALA A 24 2.94 -1.35 -5.15
N LEU A 25 2.45 -0.19 -4.69
CA LEU A 25 3.27 1.01 -4.49
C LEU A 25 4.38 0.78 -3.46
N GLY A 26 4.05 0.13 -2.34
CA GLY A 26 4.99 -0.23 -1.29
C GLY A 26 6.11 -1.14 -1.80
N PHE A 27 5.78 -2.16 -2.60
CA PHE A 27 6.77 -3.04 -3.24
C PHE A 27 7.78 -2.23 -4.05
N VAL A 28 7.30 -1.33 -4.90
CA VAL A 28 8.16 -0.53 -5.78
C VAL A 28 9.02 0.43 -4.97
N ILE A 29 8.43 1.19 -4.04
CA ILE A 29 9.16 2.22 -3.27
C ILE A 29 10.21 1.58 -2.36
N VAL A 30 9.82 0.56 -1.59
CA VAL A 30 10.73 -0.09 -0.65
C VAL A 30 11.76 -0.94 -1.40
N GLY A 31 11.35 -1.72 -2.39
CA GLY A 31 12.27 -2.48 -3.25
C GLY A 31 13.31 -1.59 -3.94
N ALA A 32 12.88 -0.45 -4.49
CA ALA A 32 13.78 0.54 -5.09
C ALA A 32 14.74 1.15 -4.06
N SER A 33 14.26 1.40 -2.84
CA SER A 33 15.11 1.93 -1.77
C SER A 33 16.26 0.97 -1.45
N PHE A 34 15.99 -0.34 -1.35
CA PHE A 34 17.03 -1.35 -1.12
C PHE A 34 18.01 -1.46 -2.29
N GLU A 35 17.54 -1.30 -3.53
CA GLU A 35 18.42 -1.31 -4.70
C GLU A 35 19.33 -0.07 -4.74
N VAL A 36 18.80 1.11 -4.41
CA VAL A 36 19.57 2.37 -4.33
C VAL A 36 20.60 2.32 -3.20
N ILE A 37 20.25 1.75 -2.04
CA ILE A 37 21.15 1.66 -0.89
C ILE A 37 22.43 0.91 -1.25
N LYS A 38 22.39 -0.09 -2.14
CA LYS A 38 23.59 -0.81 -2.60
C LYS A 38 24.65 0.09 -3.24
N TYR A 39 24.23 1.19 -3.86
CA TYR A 39 25.12 2.15 -4.52
C TYR A 39 25.51 3.32 -3.63
N TYR A 40 24.95 3.40 -2.41
CA TYR A 40 25.37 4.36 -1.42
C TYR A 40 26.76 3.95 -0.89
N PRO A 41 27.65 4.89 -0.51
CA PRO A 41 28.95 4.52 0.06
C PRO A 41 28.76 3.85 1.43
N LEU A 42 28.58 2.53 1.44
CA LEU A 42 28.60 1.72 2.65
C LEU A 42 30.04 1.44 3.06
N PRO A 43 30.32 1.30 4.37
CA PRO A 43 31.59 0.77 4.83
C PRO A 43 31.83 -0.60 4.16
N ALA A 44 33.06 -0.87 3.72
CA ALA A 44 33.41 -2.12 3.03
C ALA A 44 33.13 -3.40 3.83
N SER A 45 32.83 -3.28 5.13
CA SER A 45 32.43 -4.37 6.02
C SER A 45 30.93 -4.66 6.03
N VAL A 46 30.12 -3.87 5.32
CA VAL A 46 28.66 -4.02 5.26
C VAL A 46 28.28 -4.41 3.85
N ASP A 47 28.16 -5.71 3.62
CA ASP A 47 27.64 -6.24 2.38
C ASP A 47 26.10 -6.16 2.40
N PRO A 48 25.44 -5.53 1.43
CA PRO A 48 23.98 -5.43 1.40
C PRO A 48 23.34 -6.82 1.27
N TYR A 49 22.88 -7.37 2.40
CA TYR A 49 22.22 -8.68 2.43
C TYR A 49 20.84 -8.67 1.76
N PHE A 50 20.18 -7.51 1.74
CA PHE A 50 18.83 -7.36 1.20
C PHE A 50 18.85 -6.75 -0.19
N ASP A 51 18.04 -7.31 -1.07
CA ASP A 51 17.90 -6.94 -2.46
C ASP A 51 16.52 -6.35 -2.78
N TRP A 52 16.30 -6.00 -4.05
CA TRP A 52 15.02 -5.52 -4.55
C TRP A 52 13.86 -6.42 -4.14
N VAL A 53 14.02 -7.75 -4.24
CA VAL A 53 12.94 -8.70 -3.98
C VAL A 53 12.60 -8.72 -2.50
N THR A 54 13.61 -8.76 -1.63
CA THR A 54 13.39 -8.80 -0.18
C THR A 54 12.81 -7.48 0.33
N GLY A 55 13.35 -6.35 -0.15
CA GLY A 55 12.79 -5.02 0.12
C GLY A 55 11.37 -4.88 -0.40
N GLY A 56 11.10 -5.38 -1.61
CA GLY A 56 9.78 -5.39 -2.22
C GLY A 56 8.77 -6.21 -1.43
N CYS A 57 9.12 -7.42 -0.99
CA CYS A 57 8.25 -8.25 -0.14
C CYS A 57 7.89 -7.55 1.17
N TRP A 58 8.84 -6.85 1.80
CA TRP A 58 8.55 -6.02 2.97
C TRP A 58 7.63 -4.84 2.62
N GLY A 59 7.90 -4.20 1.49
CA GLY A 59 7.06 -3.13 0.93
C GLY A 59 5.61 -3.55 0.67
N LEU A 60 5.38 -4.80 0.22
CA LEU A 60 4.03 -5.35 0.05
C LEU A 60 3.28 -5.41 1.37
N VAL A 61 3.92 -5.91 2.43
CA VAL A 61 3.29 -6.07 3.75
C VAL A 61 2.95 -4.70 4.34
N VAL A 62 3.92 -3.79 4.37
CA VAL A 62 3.72 -2.44 4.94
C VAL A 62 2.70 -1.65 4.11
N GLY A 63 2.81 -1.73 2.78
CA GLY A 63 1.87 -1.10 1.85
C GLY A 63 0.45 -1.64 1.99
N ALA A 64 0.27 -2.95 2.13
CA ALA A 64 -1.04 -3.56 2.34
C ALA A 64 -1.69 -3.08 3.64
N VAL A 65 -0.94 -3.08 4.75
CA VAL A 65 -1.46 -2.61 6.04
C VAL A 65 -1.80 -1.12 5.99
N ALA A 66 -0.93 -0.29 5.41
CA ALA A 66 -1.20 1.13 5.24
C ALA A 66 -2.43 1.38 4.34
N GLY A 67 -2.56 0.62 3.26
CA GLY A 67 -3.71 0.68 2.36
C GLY A 67 -5.01 0.27 3.02
N LEU A 68 -5.01 -0.76 3.87
CA LEU A 68 -6.19 -1.12 4.67
C LEU A 68 -6.60 0.01 5.62
N VAL A 69 -5.65 0.62 6.32
CA VAL A 69 -5.93 1.73 7.25
C VAL A 69 -6.47 2.94 6.50
N LEU A 70 -5.81 3.36 5.41
CA LEU A 70 -6.24 4.50 4.60
C LEU A 70 -7.60 4.26 3.96
N GLY A 71 -7.79 3.09 3.37
CA GLY A 71 -9.06 2.75 2.74
C GLY A 71 -10.19 2.62 3.75
N TYR A 72 -9.93 2.15 4.97
CA TYR A 72 -10.92 2.16 6.06
C TYR A 72 -11.28 3.59 6.50
N LEU A 73 -10.27 4.44 6.71
CA LEU A 73 -10.47 5.83 7.15
C LEU A 73 -11.11 6.73 6.07
N THR A 74 -11.07 6.32 4.80
CA THR A 74 -11.61 7.09 3.66
C THR A 74 -12.89 6.48 3.10
N ASP A 75 -13.33 5.32 3.60
CA ASP A 75 -14.56 4.70 3.12
C ASP A 75 -15.78 5.40 3.73
N ASP A 76 -16.45 6.21 2.90
CA ASP A 76 -17.65 6.97 3.24
C ASP A 76 -18.78 6.08 3.79
N LYS A 77 -18.78 4.76 3.49
CA LYS A 77 -19.75 3.80 4.05
C LYS A 77 -19.75 3.75 5.59
N TYR A 78 -18.65 4.16 6.23
CA TYR A 78 -18.55 4.24 7.69
C TYR A 78 -18.92 5.63 8.24
N PHE A 79 -18.97 6.66 7.41
CA PHE A 79 -19.34 8.03 7.78
C PHE A 79 -20.81 8.35 7.49
N GLU A 80 -21.42 7.70 6.49
CA GLU A 80 -22.84 7.85 6.14
C GLU A 80 -23.81 7.14 7.11
N GLN A 81 -23.32 6.39 8.10
CA GLN A 81 -24.16 5.77 9.14
C GLN A 81 -24.56 6.73 10.28
N LYS A 82 -24.33 8.04 10.15
CA LYS A 82 -24.73 9.05 11.14
C LYS A 82 -25.85 9.95 10.64
#